data_AF-X1J229-F1
#
_entry.id   AF-X1J229-F1
#
_cell.length_a   1.000
_cell.length_b   1.000
_cell.length_c   1.000
_cell.angle_alpha   90.00
_cell.angle_beta   90.00
_cell.angle_gamma   90.00
#
_symmetry.space_group_name_H-M   'P 1'
#
loop_
_entity.id
_entity.type
_entity.pdbx_description
1 polymer ?
#
loop_
_entity_poly.entity_id
_entity_poly.type
_entity_poly.pdbx_seq_one_letter_code
_entity_poly.pdbx_strand_id
1 'polypeptide(L)'
;MSGQGKQEGCDLVFEHYRPLKVSANMPDGARNEVTIKIADIMPFLVMKGMSMWERYKEKDAYDIYFTILNYPGGIDELVKIFKPFKSNKLVGEGLGKIRAKFKGIDAPGPVWLINFEDIDNEEERERIRRDAYERVNAFLDALGIEEFK
;
A
#
# COMPACT_ATOMS: atom_id res chain seq x y z
N MET A 1 32.53 23.08 -21.32
CA MET A 1 31.78 23.13 -20.04
C MET A 1 30.31 22.96 -20.39
N SER A 2 29.81 21.72 -20.29
CA SER A 2 28.87 21.23 -19.26
C SER A 2 27.41 21.69 -19.51
N GLY A 3 26.38 20.85 -19.50
CA GLY A 3 26.25 19.57 -18.83
C GLY A 3 25.43 18.54 -19.60
N GLN A 4 25.81 17.28 -19.36
CA GLN A 4 25.10 16.07 -19.76
C GLN A 4 23.93 15.86 -18.81
N GLY A 5 22.76 15.51 -19.36
CA GLY A 5 21.65 14.98 -18.58
C GLY A 5 22.04 13.63 -17.97
N LYS A 6 21.78 13.47 -16.67
CA LYS A 6 22.03 12.23 -15.94
C LYS A 6 20.77 11.86 -15.15
N GLN A 7 20.26 10.68 -15.48
CA GLN A 7 19.12 10.00 -14.88
C GLN A 7 19.45 9.58 -13.45
N GLU A 8 18.78 10.11 -12.40
CA GLU A 8 18.93 9.58 -11.04
C GLU A 8 17.58 9.57 -10.29
N GLY A 9 16.60 8.88 -10.90
CA GLY A 9 15.44 8.32 -10.17
C GLY A 9 15.76 7.01 -9.43
N CYS A 10 17.04 6.62 -9.42
CA CYS A 10 17.55 5.37 -8.82
C CYS A 10 17.96 5.52 -7.35
N ASP A 11 18.12 6.74 -6.83
CA ASP A 11 18.68 6.97 -5.49
C ASP A 11 17.65 6.81 -4.35
N LEU A 12 16.37 6.66 -4.68
CA LEU A 12 15.27 6.48 -3.72
C LEU A 12 15.16 5.06 -3.14
N VAL A 13 16.06 4.13 -3.49
CA VAL A 13 15.92 2.69 -3.16
C VAL A 13 16.88 2.22 -2.05
N PHE A 14 17.83 3.04 -1.58
CA PHE A 14 18.91 2.55 -0.72
C PHE A 14 18.93 3.03 0.74
N GLU A 15 18.09 3.97 1.17
CA GLU A 15 18.24 4.55 2.52
C GLU A 15 17.20 4.16 3.59
N HIS A 16 16.19 3.34 3.27
CA HIS A 16 15.25 2.85 4.28
C HIS A 16 14.90 1.37 4.08
N TYR A 17 15.65 0.50 4.74
CA TYR A 17 15.28 -0.90 4.98
C TYR A 17 15.58 -1.25 6.44
N ARG A 18 14.65 -1.92 7.13
CA ARG A 18 14.97 -2.62 8.38
C ARG A 18 15.39 -4.05 8.06
N PRO A 19 16.64 -4.47 8.34
CA PRO A 19 17.04 -5.86 8.17
C PRO A 19 16.38 -6.72 9.25
N LEU A 20 15.49 -7.64 8.85
CA LEU A 20 15.00 -8.71 9.72
C LEU A 20 15.79 -9.98 9.40
N LYS A 21 16.47 -10.51 10.42
CA LYS A 21 17.19 -11.79 10.34
C LYS A 21 16.23 -12.91 10.71
N VAL A 22 15.97 -13.80 9.75
CA VAL A 22 15.20 -15.02 10.00
C VAL A 22 16.15 -16.20 9.90
N SER A 23 16.16 -17.04 10.93
CA SER A 23 16.91 -18.29 10.96
C SER A 23 15.94 -19.46 10.96
N ALA A 24 16.06 -20.36 9.98
CA ALA A 24 15.25 -21.56 9.89
C ALA A 24 16.10 -22.76 9.46
N ASN A 25 15.59 -23.96 9.76
CA ASN A 25 16.16 -25.20 9.24
C ASN A 25 15.53 -25.47 7.88
N MET A 26 16.36 -25.58 6.85
CA MET A 26 15.95 -25.94 5.51
C MET A 26 15.56 -27.44 5.45
N PRO A 27 14.81 -27.89 4.42
CA PRO A 27 14.38 -29.29 4.30
C PRO A 27 15.52 -30.31 4.23
N ASP A 28 16.75 -29.87 3.92
CA ASP A 28 17.98 -30.66 3.93
C ASP A 28 18.70 -30.70 5.30
N GLY A 29 18.13 -30.05 6.32
CA GLY A 29 18.68 -29.96 7.67
C GLY A 29 19.70 -28.85 7.88
N ALA A 30 20.00 -28.03 6.86
CA ALA A 30 20.91 -26.90 7.02
C ALA A 30 20.26 -25.76 7.81
N ARG A 31 20.96 -25.24 8.82
CA ARG A 31 20.57 -24.00 9.50
C ARG A 31 21.00 -22.82 8.64
N ASN A 32 20.04 -22.16 8.03
CA ASN A 32 20.30 -21.03 7.15
C ASN A 32 19.80 -19.73 7.80
N GLU A 33 20.60 -18.66 7.68
CA GLU A 33 20.27 -17.32 8.15
C GLU A 33 20.17 -16.42 6.92
N VAL A 34 18.96 -15.97 6.60
CA VAL A 34 18.72 -15.07 5.48
C VAL A 34 18.38 -13.68 6.00
N THR A 35 19.06 -12.68 5.46
CA THR A 35 18.73 -11.28 5.71
C THR A 35 17.72 -10.83 4.66
N ILE A 36 16.46 -10.73 5.06
CA ILE A 36 15.40 -10.26 4.17
C ILE A 36 15.41 -8.73 4.21
N LYS A 37 15.62 -8.10 3.05
CA LYS A 37 15.31 -6.68 2.87
C LYS A 37 13.79 -6.58 2.67
N ILE A 38 13.06 -6.29 3.74
CA ILE A 38 11.63 -5.99 3.66
C ILE A 38 11.52 -4.67 2.89
N ALA A 39 10.88 -4.67 1.72
CA ALA A 39 10.37 -3.42 1.16
C ALA A 39 9.31 -2.93 2.16
N ASP A 40 9.62 -1.87 2.91
CA ASP A 40 8.74 -1.34 3.95
C ASP A 40 7.31 -1.19 3.40
N ILE A 41 6.31 -1.33 4.26
CA ILE A 41 4.90 -1.23 3.87
C ILE A 41 4.57 0.06 3.09
N MET A 42 5.39 1.10 3.28
CA MET A 42 5.33 2.37 2.59
C MET A 42 5.50 2.25 1.07
N PRO A 43 6.66 1.85 0.51
CA PRO A 43 6.81 1.70 -0.94
C PRO A 43 5.79 0.74 -1.54
N PHE A 44 5.36 -0.31 -0.82
CA PHE A 44 4.32 -1.22 -1.29
C PHE A 44 2.98 -0.50 -1.58
N LEU A 45 2.43 0.20 -0.59
CA LEU A 45 1.16 0.91 -0.77
C LEU A 45 1.28 2.05 -1.79
N VAL A 46 2.40 2.77 -1.82
CA VAL A 46 2.65 3.82 -2.83
C VAL A 46 2.64 3.22 -4.24
N MET A 47 3.34 2.11 -4.46
CA MET A 47 3.36 1.42 -5.75
C MET A 47 1.99 0.88 -6.16
N LYS A 48 1.19 0.39 -5.20
CA LYS A 48 -0.20 -0.03 -5.46
C LYS A 48 -1.07 1.13 -5.90
N GLY A 49 -0.97 2.28 -5.22
CA GLY A 49 -1.67 3.51 -5.62
C GLY A 49 -1.32 3.97 -7.03
N MET A 50 -0.04 3.96 -7.38
CA MET A 50 0.42 4.28 -8.74
C MET A 50 -0.14 3.29 -9.78
N SER A 51 -0.03 1.99 -9.50
CA SER A 51 -0.45 0.92 -10.43
C SER A 51 -1.96 0.93 -10.67
N MET A 52 -2.75 1.14 -9.62
CA MET A 52 -4.22 1.21 -9.67
C MET A 52 -4.72 2.44 -10.45
N TRP A 53 -3.93 3.50 -10.51
CA TRP A 53 -4.30 4.70 -11.26
C TRP A 53 -4.20 4.51 -12.77
N GLU A 54 -3.11 3.86 -13.21
CA GLU A 54 -2.81 3.69 -14.64
C GLU A 54 -3.66 2.59 -15.31
N ARG A 55 -4.06 1.57 -14.56
CA ARG A 55 -4.70 0.37 -15.12
C ARG A 55 -5.80 -0.15 -14.22
N TYR A 56 -6.86 -0.68 -14.84
CA TYR A 56 -7.86 -1.48 -14.15
C TYR A 56 -7.23 -2.77 -13.64
N LYS A 57 -7.19 -2.96 -12.30
CA LYS A 57 -6.71 -4.17 -11.65
C LYS A 57 -7.40 -4.37 -10.32
N GLU A 58 -8.31 -5.34 -10.26
CA GLU A 58 -9.11 -5.60 -9.07
C GLU A 58 -8.28 -6.05 -7.86
N LYS A 59 -7.25 -6.87 -8.13
CA LYS A 59 -6.29 -7.34 -7.13
C LYS A 59 -5.60 -6.22 -6.35
N ASP A 60 -5.30 -5.08 -6.99
CA ASP A 60 -4.61 -3.99 -6.30
C ASP A 60 -5.51 -3.35 -5.22
N ALA A 61 -6.84 -3.36 -5.40
CA ALA A 61 -7.80 -2.91 -4.39
C ALA A 61 -7.84 -3.85 -3.20
N TYR A 62 -7.84 -5.16 -3.47
CA TYR A 62 -7.70 -6.17 -2.43
C TYR A 62 -6.40 -6.02 -1.65
N ASP A 63 -5.25 -5.91 -2.33
CA ASP A 63 -3.95 -5.82 -1.68
C ASP A 63 -3.86 -4.60 -0.74
N ILE A 64 -4.43 -3.45 -1.13
CA ILE A 64 -4.49 -2.24 -0.27
C ILE A 64 -5.39 -2.47 0.94
N TYR A 65 -6.62 -2.95 0.72
CA TYR A 65 -7.59 -3.18 1.79
C TYR A 65 -7.07 -4.22 2.78
N PHE A 66 -6.62 -5.37 2.30
CA PHE A 66 -6.10 -6.47 3.11
C PHE A 66 -4.91 -6.01 3.94
N THR A 67 -4.03 -5.21 3.35
CA THR A 67 -2.87 -4.63 4.06
C THR A 67 -3.32 -3.74 5.21
N ILE A 68 -4.24 -2.80 4.98
CA ILE A 68 -4.70 -1.88 6.02
C ILE A 68 -5.48 -2.62 7.12
N LEU A 69 -6.29 -3.62 6.73
CA LEU A 69 -7.06 -4.44 7.65
C LEU A 69 -6.17 -5.28 8.58
N ASN A 70 -5.12 -5.88 8.04
CA ASN A 70 -4.34 -6.92 8.74
C ASN A 70 -2.94 -6.46 9.20
N TYR A 71 -2.58 -5.19 9.00
CA TYR A 71 -1.26 -4.72 9.42
C TYR A 71 -1.08 -4.85 10.94
N PRO A 72 0.00 -5.47 11.44
CA PRO A 72 0.26 -5.54 12.88
C PRO A 72 0.34 -4.15 13.52
N GLY A 73 -0.47 -3.92 14.57
CA GLY A 73 -0.61 -2.59 15.18
C GLY A 73 -1.62 -1.67 14.49
N GLY A 74 -2.26 -2.14 13.41
CA GLY A 74 -3.38 -1.48 12.74
C GLY A 74 -3.03 -0.14 12.08
N ILE A 75 -4.06 0.66 11.87
CA ILE A 75 -3.96 1.97 11.21
C ILE A 75 -3.01 2.90 11.97
N ASP A 76 -3.02 2.89 13.31
CA ASP A 76 -2.14 3.76 14.10
C ASP A 76 -0.66 3.50 13.83
N GLU A 77 -0.27 2.23 13.68
CA GLU A 77 1.11 1.89 13.37
C GLU A 77 1.47 2.26 11.93
N LEU A 78 0.56 2.04 10.97
CA LEU A 78 0.73 2.51 9.59
C LEU A 78 0.93 4.03 9.56
N VAL A 79 0.11 4.79 10.29
CA VAL A 79 0.25 6.26 10.36
C VAL A 79 1.62 6.66 10.89
N LYS A 80 2.13 6.02 11.95
CA LYS A 80 3.48 6.29 12.47
C LYS A 80 4.57 6.03 11.44
N ILE A 81 4.46 4.96 10.66
CA ILE A 81 5.42 4.61 9.61
C ILE A 81 5.44 5.65 8.49
N PHE A 82 4.26 6.15 8.08
CA PHE A 82 4.13 7.07 6.97
C PHE A 82 4.36 8.54 7.35
N LYS A 83 4.13 8.92 8.62
CA LYS A 83 4.22 10.32 9.09
C LYS A 83 5.55 11.02 8.76
N PRO A 84 6.74 10.38 8.88
CA PRO A 84 8.01 10.99 8.50
C PRO A 84 8.11 11.33 7.00
N PHE A 85 7.33 10.66 6.15
CA PHE A 85 7.39 10.78 4.69
C PHE A 85 6.24 11.60 4.10
N LYS A 86 5.41 12.25 4.92
CA LYS A 86 4.23 13.00 4.47
C LYS A 86 4.56 14.12 3.46
N SER A 87 5.74 14.73 3.55
CA SER A 87 6.20 15.77 2.62
C SER A 87 6.80 15.22 1.33
N ASN A 88 6.99 13.90 1.22
CA ASN A 88 7.49 13.27 0.00
C ASN A 88 6.39 13.26 -1.07
N LYS A 89 6.68 13.89 -2.21
CA LYS A 89 5.71 14.03 -3.32
C LYS A 89 5.21 12.70 -3.87
N LEU A 90 6.08 11.69 -3.98
CA LEU A 90 5.71 10.37 -4.48
C LEU A 90 4.79 9.62 -3.51
N VAL A 91 5.04 9.78 -2.21
CA VAL A 91 4.17 9.20 -1.17
C VAL A 91 2.81 9.87 -1.20
N GLY A 92 2.77 11.20 -1.23
CA GLY A 92 1.53 11.97 -1.35
C GLY A 92 0.74 11.63 -2.60
N GLU A 93 1.40 11.50 -3.75
CA GLU A 93 0.78 11.13 -5.02
C GLU A 93 0.21 9.71 -4.99
N GLY A 94 0.99 8.71 -4.55
CA GLY A 94 0.54 7.32 -4.48
C GLY A 94 -0.67 7.16 -3.56
N LEU A 95 -0.62 7.77 -2.37
CA LEU A 95 -1.73 7.73 -1.42
C LEU A 95 -2.94 8.55 -1.90
N GLY A 96 -2.73 9.68 -2.57
CA GLY A 96 -3.81 10.47 -3.16
C GLY A 96 -4.53 9.75 -4.30
N LYS A 97 -3.80 8.93 -5.08
CA LYS A 97 -4.39 8.04 -6.09
C LYS A 97 -5.23 6.93 -5.46
N ILE A 98 -4.79 6.37 -4.33
CA ILE A 98 -5.62 5.45 -3.53
C ILE A 98 -6.88 6.18 -3.07
N ARG A 99 -6.76 7.37 -2.50
CA ARG A 99 -7.92 8.19 -2.06
C ARG A 99 -8.95 8.35 -3.18
N ALA A 100 -8.52 8.73 -4.37
CA ALA A 100 -9.40 8.94 -5.52
C ALA A 100 -10.19 7.68 -5.91
N LYS A 101 -9.58 6.50 -5.75
CA LYS A 101 -10.23 5.20 -6.04
C LYS A 101 -11.11 4.71 -4.90
N PHE A 102 -10.86 5.15 -3.67
CA PHE A 102 -11.62 4.80 -2.46
C PHE A 102 -12.49 5.95 -1.94
N LYS A 103 -12.86 6.92 -2.79
CA LYS A 103 -13.60 8.13 -2.37
C LYS A 103 -15.05 7.92 -1.92
N GLY A 104 -15.59 6.73 -2.07
CA GLY A 104 -16.95 6.37 -1.67
C GLY A 104 -17.17 4.87 -1.77
N ILE A 105 -18.25 4.37 -1.18
CA ILE A 105 -18.61 2.94 -1.20
C ILE A 105 -18.86 2.41 -2.62
N ASP A 106 -19.30 3.28 -3.54
CA ASP A 106 -19.53 3.01 -4.97
C ASP A 106 -18.35 3.39 -5.86
N ALA A 107 -17.23 3.80 -5.28
CA ALA A 107 -16.02 4.10 -6.03
C ALA A 107 -15.36 2.80 -6.54
N PRO A 108 -14.46 2.90 -7.55
CA PRO A 108 -13.82 1.73 -8.12
C PRO A 108 -13.12 0.82 -7.09
N GLY A 109 -12.42 1.37 -6.10
CA GLY A 109 -11.68 0.59 -5.10
C GLY A 109 -12.56 -0.44 -4.37
N PRO A 110 -13.59 -0.02 -3.62
CA PRO A 110 -14.50 -0.95 -2.96
C PRO A 110 -15.22 -1.91 -3.90
N VAL A 111 -15.64 -1.47 -5.09
CA VAL A 111 -16.31 -2.36 -6.07
C VAL A 111 -15.35 -3.43 -6.59
N TRP A 112 -14.12 -3.04 -6.94
CA TRP A 112 -13.08 -3.94 -7.43
C TRP A 112 -12.67 -4.96 -6.39
N LEU A 113 -12.60 -4.57 -5.12
CA LEU A 113 -12.36 -5.49 -4.01
C LEU A 113 -13.41 -6.61 -3.99
N ILE A 114 -14.69 -6.27 -4.09
CA ILE A 114 -15.77 -7.25 -4.09
C ILE A 114 -15.70 -8.20 -5.28
N ASN A 115 -15.42 -7.67 -6.47
CA ASN A 115 -15.26 -8.50 -7.66
C ASN A 115 -14.06 -9.45 -7.53
N PHE A 116 -12.96 -8.98 -6.92
CA PHE A 116 -11.77 -9.80 -6.73
C PHE A 116 -12.00 -10.96 -5.76
N GLU A 117 -12.71 -10.71 -4.67
CA GLU A 117 -13.05 -11.70 -3.64
C GLU A 117 -14.15 -12.66 -4.09
N ASP A 118 -14.80 -12.39 -5.23
CA ASP A 118 -15.88 -13.20 -5.81
C ASP A 118 -17.01 -13.48 -4.80
N ILE A 119 -17.40 -12.44 -4.04
CA ILE A 119 -18.41 -12.55 -2.98
C ILE A 119 -19.81 -12.56 -3.60
N ASP A 120 -20.53 -13.66 -3.43
CA ASP A 120 -21.91 -13.83 -3.94
C ASP A 120 -23.00 -13.28 -3.01
N ASN A 121 -22.75 -13.20 -1.71
CA ASN A 121 -23.75 -12.76 -0.73
C ASN A 121 -23.86 -11.23 -0.68
N GLU A 122 -25.03 -10.67 -0.99
CA GLU A 122 -25.22 -9.21 -1.08
C GLU A 122 -24.99 -8.47 0.25
N GLU A 123 -25.41 -9.03 1.39
CA GLU A 123 -25.18 -8.42 2.70
C GLU A 123 -23.68 -8.35 3.03
N GLU A 124 -22.93 -9.40 2.68
CA GLU A 124 -21.48 -9.43 2.84
C GLU A 124 -20.77 -8.46 1.90
N ARG A 125 -21.25 -8.34 0.66
CA ARG A 125 -20.74 -7.35 -0.32
C ARG A 125 -20.89 -5.93 0.23
N GLU A 126 -22.08 -5.56 0.71
CA GLU A 126 -22.32 -4.24 1.31
C GLU A 126 -21.42 -3.98 2.52
N ARG A 127 -21.28 -4.98 3.40
CA ARG A 127 -20.42 -4.89 4.59
C ARG A 127 -18.97 -4.63 4.22
N ILE A 128 -18.39 -5.42 3.31
CA ILE A 128 -16.98 -5.32 2.93
C ILE A 128 -16.70 -4.04 2.14
N ARG A 129 -17.63 -3.57 1.30
CA ARG A 129 -17.48 -2.28 0.60
C ARG A 129 -17.39 -1.11 1.57
N ARG A 130 -18.27 -1.10 2.57
CA ARG A 130 -18.28 -0.07 3.60
C ARG A 130 -17.01 -0.13 4.44
N ASP A 131 -16.62 -1.31 4.92
CA ASP A 131 -15.42 -1.49 5.73
C ASP A 131 -14.15 -1.06 4.97
N ALA A 132 -14.06 -1.40 3.68
CA ALA A 132 -12.95 -0.98 2.83
C ALA A 132 -12.89 0.54 2.65
N TYR A 133 -14.03 1.17 2.38
CA TYR A 133 -14.13 2.63 2.31
C TYR A 133 -13.68 3.29 3.63
N GLU A 134 -14.23 2.84 4.77
CA GLU A 134 -13.98 3.45 6.07
C GLU A 134 -12.54 3.28 6.52
N ARG A 135 -11.95 2.09 6.42
CA ARG A 135 -10.56 1.84 6.86
C ARG A 135 -9.54 2.56 6.02
N VAL A 136 -9.71 2.52 4.70
CA VAL A 136 -8.77 3.19 3.77
C VAL A 136 -8.81 4.69 4.01
N ASN A 137 -10.00 5.28 4.14
CA ASN A 137 -10.10 6.71 4.40
C ASN A 137 -9.64 7.10 5.80
N ALA A 138 -9.91 6.31 6.84
CA ALA A 138 -9.40 6.56 8.19
C ALA A 138 -7.86 6.64 8.21
N PHE A 139 -7.18 5.72 7.52
CA PHE A 139 -5.72 5.77 7.34
C PHE A 139 -5.26 7.04 6.61
N LEU A 140 -5.92 7.39 5.51
CA LEU A 140 -5.54 8.54 4.68
C LEU A 140 -5.86 9.89 5.36
N ASP A 141 -6.96 9.97 6.10
CA ASP A 141 -7.39 11.14 6.88
C ASP A 141 -6.41 11.41 8.02
N ALA A 142 -5.98 10.37 8.75
CA ALA A 142 -4.97 10.51 9.80
C ALA A 142 -3.62 11.05 9.27
N LEU A 143 -3.32 10.78 7.99
CA LEU A 143 -2.17 11.34 7.30
C LEU A 143 -2.46 12.70 6.63
N GLY A 144 -3.70 13.16 6.58
CA GLY A 144 -4.11 14.40 5.89
C GLY A 144 -3.75 14.37 4.40
N ILE A 145 -4.00 13.24 3.74
CA ILE A 145 -3.81 13.06 2.30
C ILE A 145 -5.04 13.58 1.57
N GLU A 146 -4.82 14.32 0.49
CA GLU A 146 -5.90 14.81 -0.38
C GLU A 146 -6.07 13.93 -1.62
N GLU A 147 -7.25 13.98 -2.23
CA GLU A 147 -7.54 13.25 -3.46
C GLU A 147 -6.59 13.72 -4.59
N PHE A 148 -5.97 12.78 -5.30
CA PHE A 148 -5.19 13.09 -6.49
C PHE A 148 -6.13 13.48 -7.64
N LYS A 149 -5.82 14.59 -8.33
CA LYS A 149 -6.64 15.19 -9.38
C LYS A 149 -6.18 14.78 -10.78
#